data_AF-A0A3M2L3S1-F1
#
_entry.id   AF-A0A3M2L3S1-F1
#
_cell.length_a   1.000
_cell.length_b   1.000
_cell.length_c   1.000
_cell.angle_alpha   90.00
_cell.angle_beta   90.00
_cell.angle_gamma   90.00
#
_symmetry.space_group_name_H-M   'P 1'
#
loop_
_entity.id
_entity.type
_entity.pdbx_description
1 polymer ?
#
loop_
_entity_poly.entity_id
_entity_poly.type
_entity_poly.pdbx_seq_one_letter_code
_entity_poly.pdbx_strand_id
1 'polypeptide(L)'
;MVEGGAAWEFLPPAPGREGDQGWVIGPCWFFCDHQVTPVTWIGAVSTAGAHAPLYACRPCLTQLHAMTWDYAEAMLSAPIDANGRPVVPYGDPTRNRPAPPVRWLATALHPARTAFGSRLRRLLGALPRG
;
A
#
# COMPACT_ATOMS: atom_id res chain seq x y z
N MET A 1 11.68 25.92 -26.67
CA MET A 1 11.83 26.18 -25.22
C MET A 1 10.62 25.56 -24.55
N VAL A 2 10.77 24.44 -23.87
CA VAL A 2 9.71 23.85 -23.05
C VAL A 2 10.12 24.10 -21.61
N GLU A 3 9.40 25.00 -20.95
CA GLU A 3 9.52 25.27 -19.53
C GLU A 3 8.90 24.13 -18.71
N GLY A 4 9.52 23.90 -17.55
CA GLY A 4 9.15 22.85 -16.62
C GLY A 4 7.85 23.09 -15.88
N GLY A 5 7.38 22.02 -15.26
CA GLY A 5 6.30 22.03 -14.30
C GLY A 5 6.18 20.65 -13.69
N ALA A 6 6.77 20.47 -12.52
CA ALA A 6 6.65 19.26 -11.73
C ALA A 6 5.18 18.86 -11.55
N ALA A 7 4.81 17.67 -12.02
CA ALA A 7 3.53 17.04 -11.74
C ALA A 7 3.77 15.64 -11.16
N TRP A 8 4.54 15.56 -10.07
CA TRP A 8 4.68 14.34 -9.27
C TRP A 8 3.92 14.43 -7.95
N GLU A 9 2.96 15.34 -7.83
CA GLU A 9 2.06 15.33 -6.68
C GLU A 9 1.13 14.12 -6.80
N PHE A 10 1.55 13.03 -6.15
CA PHE A 10 0.77 11.85 -5.85
C PHE A 10 -0.42 12.26 -4.95
N LEU A 11 -1.40 12.91 -5.55
CA LEU A 11 -2.75 12.97 -5.02
C LEU A 11 -3.38 11.60 -5.26
N PRO A 12 -3.81 10.86 -4.21
CA PRO A 12 -4.58 9.65 -4.42
C PRO A 12 -5.80 9.98 -5.32
N PRO A 13 -6.21 9.09 -6.25
CA PRO A 13 -7.30 9.38 -7.17
C PRO A 13 -8.53 9.82 -6.36
N ALA A 14 -9.07 10.99 -6.71
CA ALA A 14 -10.29 11.51 -6.11
C ALA A 14 -11.36 10.44 -6.29
N PRO A 15 -11.89 9.89 -5.18
CA PRO A 15 -12.68 8.70 -5.35
C PRO A 15 -14.00 9.01 -6.06
N GLY A 16 -14.40 8.21 -7.04
CA GLY A 16 -15.74 8.23 -7.63
C GLY A 16 -15.84 7.29 -8.84
N ARG A 17 -17.07 6.94 -9.26
CA ARG A 17 -17.43 6.01 -10.38
C ARG A 17 -16.37 5.95 -11.49
N GLU A 18 -16.31 4.84 -12.21
CA GLU A 18 -15.52 4.76 -13.44
C GLU A 18 -15.90 5.91 -14.39
N GLY A 19 -15.08 6.97 -14.40
CA GLY A 19 -15.33 8.24 -15.10
C GLY A 19 -15.92 9.43 -14.32
N ASP A 20 -16.29 9.36 -13.04
CA ASP A 20 -16.90 10.50 -12.31
C ASP A 20 -16.57 10.54 -10.80
N GLN A 21 -15.95 11.63 -10.30
CA GLN A 21 -15.32 11.79 -8.96
C GLN A 21 -16.30 11.91 -7.76
N GLY A 22 -17.49 11.31 -7.84
CA GLY A 22 -18.57 11.46 -6.85
C GLY A 22 -18.61 10.39 -5.76
N TRP A 23 -18.86 10.82 -4.51
CA TRP A 23 -19.30 9.95 -3.42
C TRP A 23 -20.74 9.48 -3.67
N VAL A 24 -20.98 8.18 -3.51
CA VAL A 24 -22.29 7.53 -3.65
C VAL A 24 -22.69 6.87 -2.33
N ILE A 25 -23.98 6.68 -2.08
CA ILE A 25 -24.42 5.89 -0.92
C ILE A 25 -24.36 4.41 -1.25
N GLY A 26 -23.65 3.65 -0.42
CA GLY A 26 -23.51 2.21 -0.59
C GLY A 26 -22.78 1.57 0.58
N PRO A 27 -22.72 0.23 0.63
CA PRO A 27 -21.92 -0.46 1.64
C PRO A 27 -20.43 -0.19 1.39
N CYS A 28 -19.66 0.06 2.45
CA CYS A 28 -18.20 0.04 2.36
C CYS A 28 -17.71 -1.41 2.19
N TRP A 29 -16.83 -1.67 1.23
CA TRP A 29 -16.32 -3.03 0.97
C TRP A 29 -15.12 -3.38 1.85
N PHE A 30 -14.69 -2.44 2.69
CA PHE A 30 -13.66 -2.68 3.70
C PHE A 30 -14.27 -2.99 5.06
N PHE A 31 -13.42 -3.53 5.94
CA PHE A 31 -13.76 -4.09 7.24
C PHE A 31 -14.18 -3.06 8.32
N CYS A 32 -14.85 -1.96 7.94
CA CYS A 32 -15.56 -1.08 8.87
C CYS A 32 -17.00 -1.55 9.11
N ASP A 33 -17.20 -2.86 9.26
CA ASP A 33 -18.51 -3.52 9.41
C ASP A 33 -19.47 -3.33 8.22
N HIS A 34 -18.96 -3.06 7.01
CA HIS A 34 -19.75 -2.91 5.78
C HIS A 34 -20.88 -1.88 5.87
N GLN A 35 -20.69 -0.84 6.68
CA GLN A 35 -21.71 0.19 6.89
C GLN A 35 -22.15 0.83 5.56
N VAL A 36 -23.46 1.06 5.44
CA VAL A 36 -24.05 1.84 4.35
C VAL A 36 -23.83 3.32 4.65
N THR A 37 -22.98 3.96 3.86
CA THR A 37 -22.48 5.32 4.12
C THR A 37 -22.06 5.97 2.79
N PRO A 38 -21.68 7.26 2.75
CA PRO A 38 -20.98 7.79 1.59
C PRO A 38 -19.70 6.98 1.34
N VAL A 39 -19.68 6.28 0.22
CA VAL A 39 -18.57 5.50 -0.30
C VAL A 39 -18.22 5.95 -1.69
N THR A 40 -17.12 5.45 -2.20
CA THR A 40 -16.59 5.95 -3.43
C THR A 40 -15.61 4.96 -4.06
N TRP A 41 -15.55 4.96 -5.39
CA TRP A 41 -14.83 3.96 -6.16
C TRP A 41 -13.33 4.18 -6.06
N ILE A 42 -12.60 3.09 -5.83
CA ILE A 42 -11.14 3.09 -5.67
C ILE A 42 -10.42 2.10 -6.59
N GLY A 43 -11.16 1.51 -7.53
CA GLY A 43 -10.63 0.55 -8.50
C GLY A 43 -11.57 -0.63 -8.70
N ALA A 44 -11.11 -1.63 -9.43
CA ALA A 44 -11.86 -2.86 -9.67
C ALA A 44 -11.15 -4.08 -9.08
N VAL A 45 -11.93 -5.08 -8.69
CA VAL A 45 -11.44 -6.37 -8.22
C VAL A 45 -11.95 -7.47 -9.13
N SER A 46 -11.08 -8.43 -9.44
CA SER A 46 -11.42 -9.62 -10.21
C SER A 46 -11.11 -10.88 -9.41
N THR A 47 -11.99 -11.87 -9.51
CA THR A 47 -11.79 -13.23 -9.03
C THR A 47 -12.25 -14.22 -10.09
N ALA A 48 -12.05 -15.52 -9.88
CA ALA A 48 -12.46 -16.54 -10.83
C ALA A 48 -13.97 -16.43 -11.11
N GLY A 49 -14.31 -15.95 -12.31
CA GLY A 49 -15.69 -15.78 -12.78
C GLY A 49 -16.40 -14.50 -12.34
N ALA A 50 -15.74 -13.55 -11.66
CA ALA A 50 -16.38 -12.29 -11.28
C ALA A 50 -15.44 -11.08 -11.40
N HIS A 51 -16.01 -9.96 -11.83
CA HIS A 51 -15.36 -8.65 -11.90
C HIS A 51 -16.32 -7.62 -11.30
N ALA A 52 -15.84 -6.78 -10.39
CA ALA A 52 -16.69 -5.79 -9.74
C ALA A 52 -15.91 -4.52 -9.32
N PRO A 53 -16.58 -3.36 -9.28
CA PRO A 53 -16.01 -2.14 -8.71
C PRO A 53 -15.82 -2.27 -7.19
N LEU A 54 -14.73 -1.70 -6.67
CA LEU A 54 -14.42 -1.66 -5.24
C LEU A 54 -14.76 -0.27 -4.68
N TYR A 55 -15.60 -0.23 -3.65
CA TYR A 55 -16.05 1.01 -3.00
C TYR A 55 -15.62 1.08 -1.53
N ALA A 56 -15.18 2.26 -1.08
CA ALA A 56 -14.73 2.47 0.29
C ALA A 56 -15.22 3.80 0.89
N CYS A 57 -15.42 3.83 2.21
CA CYS A 57 -15.80 5.03 2.94
C CYS A 57 -14.57 5.88 3.31
N ARG A 58 -14.79 7.15 3.68
CA ARG A 58 -13.71 8.09 4.03
C ARG A 58 -12.76 7.59 5.13
N PRO A 59 -13.25 7.08 6.28
CA PRO A 59 -12.35 6.55 7.32
C PRO A 59 -11.45 5.42 6.83
N CYS A 60 -11.99 4.48 6.04
CA CYS A 60 -11.18 3.39 5.49
C CYS A 60 -10.16 3.89 4.46
N LEU A 61 -10.49 4.91 3.66
CA LEU A 61 -9.54 5.52 2.74
C LEU A 61 -8.41 6.26 3.45
N THR A 62 -8.71 6.98 4.54
CA THR A 62 -7.68 7.58 5.39
C THR A 62 -6.73 6.52 5.95
N GLN A 63 -7.27 5.40 6.42
CA GLN A 63 -6.47 4.29 6.93
C GLN A 63 -5.62 3.65 5.81
N LEU A 64 -6.20 3.40 4.64
CA LEU A 64 -5.51 2.84 3.48
C LEU A 64 -4.37 3.76 3.01
N HIS A 65 -4.60 5.07 3.00
CA HIS A 65 -3.58 6.06 2.67
C HIS A 65 -2.41 5.99 3.65
N ALA A 66 -2.68 5.94 4.96
CA ALA A 66 -1.63 5.79 5.97
C ALA A 66 -0.85 4.47 5.83
N MET A 67 -1.53 3.37 5.51
CA MET A 67 -0.90 2.08 5.23
C MET A 67 -0.01 2.13 3.98
N THR A 68 -0.44 2.87 2.95
CA THR A 68 0.32 3.06 1.71
C THR A 68 1.63 3.80 1.97
N TRP A 69 1.58 4.86 2.78
CA TRP A 69 2.79 5.57 3.21
C TRP A 69 3.72 4.69 4.05
N ASP A 70 3.17 3.94 5.01
CA ASP A 70 3.96 3.01 5.81
C ASP A 70 4.67 1.95 4.95
N TYR A 71 4.00 1.46 3.89
CA TYR A 71 4.61 0.55 2.94
C TYR A 71 5.73 1.22 2.14
N ALA A 72 5.48 2.41 1.57
CA ALA A 72 6.46 3.13 0.77
C ALA A 72 7.75 3.41 1.57
N GLU A 73 7.61 3.88 2.81
CA GLU A 73 8.76 4.15 3.68
C GLU A 73 9.50 2.88 4.10
N ALA A 74 8.76 1.80 4.38
CA ALA A 74 9.36 0.50 4.66
C ALA A 74 10.19 0.00 3.46
N MET A 75 9.73 0.23 2.23
CA MET A 75 10.45 -0.17 1.02
C MET A 75 11.69 0.67 0.76
N LEU A 76 11.63 1.98 1.01
CA LEU A 76 12.81 2.85 0.96
C LEU A 76 13.89 2.43 1.98
N SER A 77 13.47 1.86 3.11
CA SER A 77 14.35 1.41 4.19
C SER A 77 14.56 -0.12 4.18
N ALA A 78 14.17 -0.80 3.10
CA ALA A 78 14.23 -2.26 3.05
C ALA A 78 15.69 -2.75 3.07
N PRO A 79 16.00 -3.84 3.79
CA PRO A 79 17.31 -4.47 3.74
C PRO A 79 17.68 -4.91 2.32
N ILE A 80 18.98 -4.96 2.02
CA ILE A 80 19.49 -5.42 0.74
C ILE A 80 19.96 -6.88 0.87
N ASP A 81 19.54 -7.70 -0.09
CA ASP A 81 19.91 -9.11 -0.20
C ASP A 81 21.33 -9.31 -0.79
N ALA A 82 21.79 -10.56 -0.82
CA ALA A 82 23.11 -10.91 -1.37
C ALA A 82 23.29 -10.54 -2.86
N ASN A 83 22.20 -10.34 -3.61
CA ASN A 83 22.21 -9.94 -5.02
C ASN A 83 22.14 -8.41 -5.21
N GLY A 84 22.20 -7.64 -4.13
CA GLY A 84 22.09 -6.18 -4.19
C GLY A 84 20.66 -5.67 -4.39
N ARG A 85 19.64 -6.51 -4.20
CA ARG A 85 18.23 -6.15 -4.38
C ARG A 85 17.55 -5.85 -3.04
N PRO A 86 16.64 -4.87 -2.97
CA PRO A 86 15.80 -4.68 -1.81
C PRO A 86 14.95 -5.92 -1.55
N VAL A 87 14.88 -6.35 -0.29
CA VAL A 87 14.00 -7.45 0.11
C VAL A 87 12.55 -6.98 -0.01
N VAL A 88 11.83 -7.56 -0.98
CA VAL A 88 10.42 -7.25 -1.25
C VAL A 88 9.50 -8.15 -0.43
N PRO A 89 8.66 -7.60 0.46
CA PRO A 89 7.53 -8.32 1.04
C PRO A 89 6.47 -8.55 -0.04
N TYR A 90 5.66 -9.60 0.14
CA TYR A 90 4.63 -10.04 -0.82
C TYR A 90 5.16 -10.71 -2.10
N GLY A 91 6.37 -11.26 -2.06
CA GLY A 91 6.85 -12.20 -3.08
C GLY A 91 6.26 -13.60 -2.93
N ASP A 92 6.27 -14.38 -4.01
CA ASP A 92 5.97 -15.82 -3.96
C ASP A 92 6.98 -16.50 -3.02
N PRO A 93 6.54 -17.11 -1.90
CA PRO A 93 7.46 -17.70 -0.91
C PRO A 93 8.23 -18.92 -1.46
N THR A 94 7.74 -19.55 -2.54
CA THR A 94 8.37 -20.71 -3.17
C THR A 94 9.44 -20.31 -4.19
N ARG A 95 9.32 -19.13 -4.79
CA ARG A 95 10.27 -18.61 -5.80
C ARG A 95 11.19 -17.52 -5.26
N ASN A 96 10.65 -16.66 -4.42
CA ASN A 96 11.32 -15.57 -3.75
C ASN A 96 11.42 -15.88 -2.26
N ARG A 97 12.20 -16.92 -1.92
CA ARG A 97 12.69 -17.04 -0.55
C ARG A 97 13.57 -15.80 -0.32
N PRO A 98 13.25 -14.91 0.64
CA PRO A 98 14.07 -13.73 0.86
C PRO A 98 15.50 -14.20 1.14
N ALA A 99 16.44 -13.84 0.27
CA ALA A 99 17.83 -14.11 0.55
C ALA A 99 18.19 -13.33 1.83
N PRO A 100 18.97 -13.93 2.74
CA PRO A 100 19.29 -13.29 4.01
C PRO A 100 19.93 -11.92 3.72
N PRO A 101 19.45 -10.84 4.35
CA PRO A 101 20.00 -9.52 4.13
C PRO A 101 21.47 -9.49 4.53
N VAL A 102 22.31 -9.00 3.61
CA VAL A 102 23.74 -8.78 3.85
C VAL A 102 24.01 -7.35 4.31
N ARG A 103 23.08 -6.43 4.06
CA ARG A 103 23.18 -5.04 4.48
C ARG A 103 21.84 -4.49 4.93
N TRP A 104 21.84 -3.94 6.13
CA TRP A 104 20.72 -3.19 6.68
C TRP A 104 20.89 -1.71 6.31
N LEU A 105 19.91 -1.15 5.61
CA LEU A 105 19.84 0.29 5.39
C LEU A 105 19.33 0.97 6.67
N ALA A 106 19.59 2.28 6.80
CA ALA A 106 19.33 3.05 8.01
C ALA A 106 17.89 2.87 8.55
N THR A 107 17.73 3.02 9.86
CA THR A 107 16.44 2.98 10.55
C THR A 107 15.43 3.85 9.80
N ALA A 108 14.23 3.31 9.55
CA ALA A 108 13.24 4.02 8.74
C ALA A 108 13.10 5.47 9.22
N LEU A 109 13.22 6.38 8.26
CA LEU A 109 13.28 7.83 8.48
C LEU A 109 12.06 8.37 9.25
N HIS A 110 10.96 7.61 9.26
CA HIS A 110 9.69 8.00 9.86
C HIS A 110 9.12 6.85 10.71
N PRO A 111 8.42 7.15 11.83
CA PRO A 111 7.69 6.16 12.61
C PRO A 111 6.48 5.62 11.83
N ALA A 112 6.11 4.36 12.08
CA ALA A 112 4.93 3.76 11.46
C ALA A 112 3.65 4.48 11.92
N ARG A 113 2.77 4.81 10.98
CA ARG A 113 1.47 5.47 11.21
C ARG A 113 0.40 4.49 11.66
N THR A 114 0.54 3.22 11.29
CA THR A 114 -0.47 2.19 11.51
C THR A 114 0.08 0.93 12.15
N ALA A 115 -0.82 0.10 12.70
CA ALA A 115 -0.48 -1.25 13.16
C ALA A 115 0.06 -2.12 12.02
N PHE A 116 -0.41 -1.91 10.78
CA PHE A 116 0.13 -2.54 9.58
C PHE A 116 1.61 -2.18 9.39
N GLY A 117 1.96 -0.90 9.37
CA GLY A 117 3.35 -0.46 9.23
C GLY A 117 4.27 -1.00 10.32
N SER A 118 3.77 -1.02 11.56
CA SER A 118 4.50 -1.59 12.70
C SER A 118 4.75 -3.11 12.56
N ARG A 119 3.81 -3.85 11.98
CA ARG A 119 3.98 -5.29 11.69
C ARG A 119 4.90 -5.51 10.50
N LEU A 120 4.77 -4.72 9.44
CA LEU A 120 5.61 -4.79 8.25
C LEU A 120 7.09 -4.56 8.58
N ARG A 121 7.39 -3.53 9.37
CA ARG A 121 8.75 -3.25 9.85
C ARG A 121 9.31 -4.38 10.70
N ARG A 122 8.49 -4.98 11.57
CA ARG A 122 8.90 -6.15 12.36
C ARG A 122 9.21 -7.36 11.48
N LEU A 123 8.41 -7.61 10.45
CA LEU A 123 8.67 -8.68 9.48
C LEU A 123 10.03 -8.48 8.80
N LEU A 124 10.30 -7.28 8.29
CA LEU A 124 11.58 -6.95 7.66
C LEU A 124 12.76 -7.05 8.64
N GLY A 125 12.56 -6.63 9.90
CA GLY A 125 13.56 -6.71 10.97
C GLY A 125 13.83 -8.13 11.50
N ALA A 126 12.88 -9.06 11.34
CA ALA A 126 13.00 -10.44 11.79
C ALA A 126 13.70 -11.36 10.78
N LEU A 127 14.09 -10.85 9.61
CA LEU A 127 14.82 -11.63 8.61
C LEU A 127 16.19 -12.06 9.14
N PRO A 128 16.59 -13.33 8.95
CA PRO A 128 17.85 -13.86 9.47
C PRO A 128 19.02 -13.10 8.89
N ARG A 129 19.97 -12.71 9.75
CA ARG A 129 21.22 -12.07 9.31
C ARG A 129 22.10 -13.14 8.66
N GLY A 130 22.61 -12.83 7.46
CA GLY A 130 23.60 -13.66 6.76
C GLY A 130 24.97 -13.63 7.41
#